data_AF-A0A9P9ZFT5-F1
#
_entry.id   AF-A0A9P9ZFT5-F1
#
_cell.length_a   1.000
_cell.length_b   1.000
_cell.length_c   1.000
_cell.angle_alpha   90.00
_cell.angle_beta   90.00
_cell.angle_gamma   90.00
#
_symmetry.space_group_name_H-M   'P 1'
#
loop_
_entity.id
_entity.type
_entity.pdbx_description
1 polymer ?
#
loop_
_entity_poly.entity_id
_entity_poly.type
_entity_poly.pdbx_seq_one_letter_code
_entity_poly.pdbx_strand_id
1 'polypeptide(L)'
;MISVPLKATNEIDWVAPLKNYIQNTYGDDPERYAEECATLNRLRQDMRGAGKDSTSGRDLLYRYYGQLELLDLRFPVDEKNIKISFTWFDAFTHKPTAQHSLAFEKASIIFNISAVLSCHAAHQLRTEEAGLKTAYHSFQASAGMFTYINENFLHAP
;
A
#
# COMPACT_ATOMS: atom_id res chain seq x y z
N MET A 1 -25.20 -0.45 0.19
CA MET A 1 -24.27 -0.30 -0.96
C MET A 1 -23.27 -1.43 -0.89
N ILE A 2 -22.64 -1.80 -2.00
CA ILE A 2 -21.58 -2.82 -2.02
C ILE A 2 -20.25 -2.15 -1.64
N SER A 3 -19.44 -2.85 -0.85
CA SER A 3 -18.05 -2.48 -0.56
C SER A 3 -17.12 -3.62 -0.94
N VAL A 4 -15.85 -3.28 -1.19
CA VAL A 4 -14.80 -4.22 -1.56
C VAL A 4 -14.04 -4.65 -0.29
N PRO A 5 -13.79 -5.94 -0.07
CA PRO A 5 -12.95 -6.41 1.04
C PRO A 5 -11.49 -6.01 0.84
N LEU A 6 -10.72 -5.93 1.92
CA LEU A 6 -9.28 -5.66 1.83
C LEU A 6 -8.51 -6.92 1.44
N LYS A 7 -7.39 -6.70 0.73
CA LYS A 7 -6.34 -7.70 0.58
C LYS A 7 -5.56 -7.81 1.90
N ALA A 8 -5.13 -9.03 2.22
CA ALA A 8 -4.20 -9.29 3.30
C ALA A 8 -2.77 -9.41 2.75
N THR A 9 -1.76 -9.26 3.61
CA THR A 9 -0.35 -9.41 3.24
C THR A 9 0.47 -9.96 4.42
N ASN A 10 1.59 -10.60 4.08
CA ASN A 10 2.55 -11.13 5.05
C ASN A 10 3.51 -10.05 5.54
N GLU A 11 4.21 -10.36 6.63
CA GLU A 11 5.36 -9.57 7.05
C GLU A 11 6.49 -9.69 6.04
N ILE A 12 7.22 -8.59 5.87
CA ILE A 12 8.45 -8.54 5.08
C ILE A 12 9.49 -7.74 5.85
N ASP A 13 10.73 -7.82 5.38
CA ASP A 13 11.83 -7.01 5.89
C ASP A 13 12.26 -5.96 4.85
N TRP A 14 12.12 -4.68 5.22
CA TRP A 14 12.72 -3.57 4.48
C TRP A 14 14.15 -3.27 4.89
N VAL A 15 14.55 -3.63 6.11
CA VAL A 15 15.78 -3.13 6.74
C VAL A 15 17.02 -3.75 6.11
N ALA A 16 17.13 -5.08 6.08
CA ALA A 16 18.33 -5.73 5.58
C ALA A 16 18.58 -5.44 4.08
N PRO A 17 17.59 -5.53 3.18
CA PRO A 17 17.81 -5.27 1.75
C PRO A 17 18.24 -3.83 1.46
N LEU A 18 17.64 -2.84 2.15
CA LEU A 18 18.01 -1.43 1.98
C LEU A 18 19.42 -1.15 2.50
N LYS A 19 19.75 -1.63 3.71
CA LYS A 19 21.10 -1.47 4.28
C LYS A 19 22.16 -2.10 3.39
N ASN A 20 21.92 -3.31 2.89
CA ASN A 20 22.84 -3.98 1.96
C ASN A 20 23.04 -3.18 0.68
N TYR A 21 21.98 -2.60 0.12
CA TYR A 21 22.10 -1.76 -1.08
C TYR A 21 22.86 -0.47 -0.82
N ILE A 22 22.62 0.19 0.32
CA ILE A 22 23.34 1.42 0.71
C ILE A 22 24.84 1.16 0.78
N GLN A 23 25.23 0.09 1.47
CA GLN A 23 26.63 -0.28 1.62
C GLN A 23 27.28 -0.63 0.26
N ASN A 24 26.63 -1.47 -0.54
CA ASN A 24 27.23 -2.00 -1.76
C ASN A 24 27.23 -1.01 -2.93
N THR A 25 26.21 -0.17 -3.04
CA THR A 25 26.05 0.73 -4.19
C THR A 25 26.54 2.14 -3.90
N TYR A 26 26.30 2.66 -2.70
CA TYR A 26 26.75 4.01 -2.33
C TYR A 26 28.07 4.02 -1.55
N GLY A 27 28.51 2.86 -1.02
CA GLY A 27 29.73 2.79 -0.21
C GLY A 27 29.62 3.54 1.12
N ASP A 28 28.41 3.89 1.55
CA ASP A 28 28.15 4.60 2.80
C ASP A 28 27.83 3.62 3.93
N ASP A 29 27.98 4.06 5.17
CA ASP A 29 27.68 3.28 6.35
C ASP A 29 26.15 3.08 6.50
N PRO A 30 25.64 1.84 6.37
CA PRO A 30 24.20 1.58 6.46
C PRO A 30 23.61 1.87 7.85
N GLU A 31 24.43 1.92 8.90
CA GLU A 31 23.93 2.21 10.25
C GLU A 31 23.49 3.68 10.42
N ARG A 32 23.98 4.59 9.57
CA ARG A 32 23.51 5.98 9.55
C ARG A 32 22.03 6.12 9.19
N TYR A 33 21.47 5.11 8.53
CA TYR A 33 20.09 5.10 8.04
C TYR A 33 19.21 4.08 8.79
N ALA A 34 19.69 3.57 9.93
CA ALA A 34 19.02 2.50 10.66
C ALA A 34 17.63 2.92 11.16
N GLU A 35 17.48 4.17 11.62
CA GLU A 35 16.22 4.70 12.13
C GLU A 35 15.17 4.85 11.02
N GLU A 36 15.57 5.37 9.85
CA GLU A 36 14.69 5.54 8.70
C GLU A 36 14.25 4.19 8.13
N CYS A 37 15.18 3.24 8.02
CA CYS A 37 14.86 1.86 7.60
C CYS A 37 13.87 1.19 8.58
N ALA A 38 14.12 1.33 9.89
CA ALA A 38 13.22 0.80 10.91
C ALA A 38 11.85 1.47 10.88
N THR A 39 11.80 2.78 10.62
CA THR A 39 10.56 3.56 10.53
C THR A 39 9.72 3.12 9.33
N LEU A 40 10.34 2.95 8.15
CA LEU A 40 9.65 2.42 6.96
C LEU A 40 9.12 1.01 7.21
N ASN A 41 9.94 0.14 7.81
CA ASN A 41 9.56 -1.23 8.13
C ASN A 41 8.37 -1.26 9.09
N ARG A 42 8.42 -0.45 10.14
CA ARG A 42 7.32 -0.32 11.11
C ARG A 42 6.05 0.23 10.48
N LEU A 43 6.15 1.28 9.67
CA LEU A 43 5.00 1.86 8.96
C LEU A 43 4.29 0.81 8.09
N ARG A 44 5.06 -0.07 7.45
CA ARG A 44 4.50 -1.21 6.73
C ARG A 44 3.81 -2.21 7.66
N GLN A 45 4.32 -2.48 8.85
CA GLN A 45 3.61 -3.36 9.78
C GLN A 45 2.33 -2.71 10.31
N ASP A 46 2.37 -1.42 10.62
CA ASP A 46 1.22 -0.67 11.14
C ASP A 46 0.06 -0.65 10.12
N MET A 47 0.35 -0.46 8.83
CA MET A 47 -0.70 -0.48 7.80
C MET A 47 -1.34 -1.88 7.64
N ARG A 48 -0.65 -2.99 7.97
CA ARG A 48 -1.25 -4.34 7.89
C ARG A 48 -2.38 -4.51 8.90
N GLY A 49 -2.28 -3.81 10.03
CA GLY A 49 -3.32 -3.72 11.04
C GLY A 49 -4.40 -2.68 10.75
N ALA A 50 -4.36 -1.99 9.60
CA ALA A 50 -5.36 -0.98 9.25
C ALA A 50 -6.76 -1.62 9.15
N GLY A 51 -7.61 -1.34 10.14
CA GLY A 51 -8.99 -1.80 10.15
C GLY A 51 -9.80 -1.21 9.00
N LYS A 52 -10.66 -2.04 8.40
CA LYS A 52 -11.49 -1.73 7.23
C LYS A 52 -12.43 -0.51 7.35
N ASP A 53 -12.76 -0.12 8.59
CA ASP A 53 -13.76 0.91 8.90
C ASP A 53 -13.14 2.17 9.55
N SER A 54 -11.81 2.26 9.65
CA SER A 54 -11.17 3.38 10.33
C SER A 54 -10.51 4.37 9.37
N THR A 55 -10.84 5.66 9.53
CA THR A 55 -10.11 6.76 8.89
C THR A 55 -8.62 6.72 9.20
N SER A 56 -8.23 6.29 10.41
CA SER A 56 -6.81 6.12 10.76
C SER A 56 -6.13 5.02 9.95
N GLY A 57 -6.85 3.95 9.60
CA GLY A 57 -6.34 2.88 8.74
C GLY A 57 -6.07 3.36 7.32
N ARG A 58 -6.99 4.16 6.77
CA ARG A 58 -6.81 4.83 5.47
C ARG A 58 -5.57 5.72 5.46
N ASP A 59 -5.40 6.52 6.51
CA ASP A 59 -4.29 7.48 6.57
C ASP A 59 -2.94 6.77 6.71
N LEU A 60 -2.87 5.61 7.38
CA LEU A 60 -1.67 4.76 7.39
C LEU A 60 -1.33 4.22 6.00
N LEU A 61 -2.33 3.76 5.25
CA LEU A 61 -2.13 3.29 3.87
C LEU A 61 -1.62 4.41 2.96
N TYR A 62 -2.18 5.63 3.05
CA TYR A 62 -1.69 6.79 2.31
C TYR A 62 -0.25 7.17 2.67
N ARG A 63 0.08 7.19 3.97
CA ARG A 63 1.45 7.50 4.41
C ARG A 63 2.44 6.47 3.87
N TYR A 64 2.10 5.18 3.96
CA TYR A 64 2.96 4.12 3.46
C TYR A 64 3.13 4.22 1.94
N TYR A 65 2.04 4.41 1.18
CA TYR A 65 2.12 4.64 -0.26
C TYR A 65 3.03 5.81 -0.62
N GLY A 66 2.91 6.95 0.08
CA GLY A 66 3.78 8.10 -0.14
C GLY A 66 5.26 7.80 0.11
N GLN A 67 5.59 6.97 1.10
CA GLN A 67 6.98 6.52 1.30
C GLN A 67 7.47 5.64 0.15
N LEU A 68 6.61 4.76 -0.40
CA LEU A 68 6.98 3.96 -1.57
C LEU A 68 7.26 4.82 -2.80
N GLU A 69 6.48 5.88 -3.02
CA GLU A 69 6.72 6.84 -4.11
C GLU A 69 8.09 7.53 -3.96
N LEU A 70 8.42 7.99 -2.75
CA LEU A 70 9.71 8.63 -2.48
C LEU A 70 10.89 7.65 -2.58
N LEU A 71 10.69 6.41 -2.15
CA LEU A 71 11.70 5.36 -2.18
C LEU A 71 12.04 4.96 -3.62
N ASP A 72 11.04 4.84 -4.49
CA ASP A 72 11.19 4.48 -5.91
C ASP A 72 12.06 5.47 -6.69
N LEU A 73 12.20 6.71 -6.22
CA LEU A 73 13.07 7.72 -6.84
C LEU A 73 14.57 7.43 -6.65
N ARG A 74 14.94 6.54 -5.72
CA ARG A 74 16.35 6.34 -5.31
C ARG A 74 16.75 4.87 -5.20
N PHE A 75 15.80 4.00 -4.89
CA PHE A 75 16.05 2.61 -4.57
C PHE A 75 15.34 1.71 -5.60
N PRO A 76 16.07 1.09 -6.54
CA PRO A 76 15.48 0.18 -7.51
C PRO A 76 15.07 -1.13 -6.80
N VAL A 77 13.80 -1.25 -6.46
CA VAL A 77 13.22 -2.44 -5.81
C VAL A 77 12.61 -3.34 -6.89
N ASP A 78 13.42 -4.27 -7.37
CA ASP A 78 13.11 -5.22 -8.42
C ASP A 78 13.85 -6.56 -8.21
N GLU A 79 13.72 -7.49 -9.14
CA GLU A 79 14.39 -8.80 -9.07
C GLU A 79 15.91 -8.77 -9.15
N LYS A 80 16.50 -7.69 -9.70
CA LYS A 80 17.92 -7.59 -10.05
C LYS A 80 18.71 -6.76 -9.03
N ASN A 81 18.05 -5.85 -8.35
CA ASN A 81 18.65 -4.90 -7.43
C ASN A 81 18.20 -5.21 -5.98
N ILE A 82 17.26 -4.44 -5.43
CA ILE A 82 16.77 -4.63 -4.06
C ILE A 82 15.63 -5.64 -4.06
N LYS A 83 16.00 -6.91 -3.91
CA LYS A 83 15.05 -8.02 -4.02
C LYS A 83 14.25 -8.22 -2.73
N ILE A 84 12.98 -7.84 -2.76
CA ILE A 84 12.01 -8.03 -1.67
C ILE A 84 10.80 -8.81 -2.21
N SER A 85 10.40 -9.89 -1.53
CA SER A 85 9.23 -10.67 -1.92
C SER A 85 7.97 -10.13 -1.26
N PHE A 86 7.11 -9.47 -2.03
CA PHE A 86 5.82 -8.99 -1.56
C PHE A 86 4.77 -10.06 -1.78
N THR A 87 4.22 -10.62 -0.70
CA THR A 87 3.13 -11.61 -0.78
C THR A 87 1.81 -10.97 -0.38
N TRP A 88 0.86 -10.97 -1.30
CA TRP A 88 -0.49 -10.47 -1.09
C TRP A 88 -1.53 -11.57 -1.34
N PHE A 89 -2.56 -11.57 -0.52
CA PHE A 89 -3.71 -12.45 -0.68
C PHE A 89 -4.79 -11.72 -1.47
N ASP A 90 -5.40 -12.43 -2.42
CA ASP A 90 -6.56 -11.91 -3.13
C ASP A 90 -7.72 -11.61 -2.16
N ALA A 91 -8.41 -10.49 -2.38
CA ALA A 91 -9.42 -10.00 -1.44
C ALA A 91 -10.69 -10.88 -1.39
N PHE A 92 -10.96 -11.63 -2.45
CA PHE A 92 -12.18 -12.42 -2.59
C PHE A 92 -11.94 -13.93 -2.48
N THR A 93 -10.82 -14.40 -3.02
CA THR A 93 -10.46 -15.82 -3.08
C THR A 93 -9.43 -16.24 -2.03
N HIS A 94 -8.78 -15.27 -1.37
CA HIS A 94 -7.70 -15.48 -0.40
C HIS A 94 -6.51 -16.27 -0.93
N LYS A 95 -6.38 -16.41 -2.26
CA LYS A 95 -5.21 -17.06 -2.87
C LYS A 95 -3.99 -16.14 -2.75
N PRO A 96 -2.82 -16.67 -2.35
CA PRO A 96 -1.61 -15.88 -2.28
C PRO A 96 -0.98 -15.66 -3.66
N THR A 97 -0.42 -14.47 -3.87
CA THR A 97 0.43 -14.13 -5.00
C THR A 97 1.66 -13.42 -4.45
N ALA A 98 2.86 -13.87 -4.84
CA ALA A 98 4.13 -13.28 -4.44
C ALA A 98 4.86 -12.71 -5.67
N GLN A 99 5.36 -11.48 -5.58
CA GLN A 99 6.16 -10.85 -6.63
C GLN A 99 7.30 -10.03 -6.02
N HIS A 100 8.40 -9.89 -6.75
CA HIS A 100 9.51 -9.00 -6.39
C HIS A 100 9.41 -7.67 -7.14
N SER A 101 8.25 -7.03 -7.05
CA SER A 101 7.94 -5.81 -7.79
C SER A 101 7.37 -4.75 -6.84
N LEU A 102 8.02 -3.59 -6.80
CA LEU A 102 7.49 -2.44 -6.07
C LEU A 102 6.17 -1.95 -6.65
N ALA A 103 5.97 -2.08 -7.96
CA ALA A 103 4.70 -1.74 -8.60
C ALA A 103 3.56 -2.65 -8.10
N PHE A 104 3.82 -3.96 -7.93
CA PHE A 104 2.85 -4.88 -7.34
C PHE A 104 2.48 -4.51 -5.90
N GLU A 105 3.47 -4.08 -5.13
CA GLU A 105 3.27 -3.58 -3.78
C GLU A 105 2.40 -2.31 -3.77
N LYS A 106 2.78 -1.29 -4.55
CA LYS A 106 2.03 -0.03 -4.71
C LYS A 106 0.58 -0.27 -5.13
N ALA A 107 0.34 -1.11 -6.15
CA ALA A 107 -1.00 -1.46 -6.62
C ALA A 107 -1.85 -2.09 -5.52
N SER A 108 -1.26 -2.98 -4.72
CA SER A 108 -1.96 -3.66 -3.62
C SER A 108 -2.34 -2.70 -2.49
N ILE A 109 -1.49 -1.70 -2.20
CA ILE A 109 -1.81 -0.63 -1.26
C ILE A 109 -2.94 0.26 -1.77
N ILE A 110 -2.88 0.71 -3.04
CA ILE A 110 -3.95 1.51 -3.64
C ILE A 110 -5.27 0.74 -3.59
N PHE A 111 -5.25 -0.56 -3.88
CA PHE A 111 -6.44 -1.41 -3.80
C PHE A 111 -7.06 -1.37 -2.40
N ASN A 112 -6.24 -1.49 -1.35
CA ASN A 112 -6.72 -1.44 0.02
C ASN A 112 -7.25 -0.04 0.40
N ILE A 113 -6.65 1.04 -0.11
CA ILE A 113 -7.21 2.40 0.08
C ILE A 113 -8.60 2.49 -0.55
N SER A 114 -8.74 2.03 -1.80
CA SER A 114 -10.04 1.98 -2.49
C SER A 114 -11.06 1.14 -1.76
N ALA A 115 -10.65 -0.01 -1.21
CA ALA A 115 -11.50 -0.89 -0.41
C ALA A 115 -12.01 -0.18 0.86
N VAL A 116 -11.12 0.46 1.62
CA VAL A 116 -11.49 1.25 2.82
C VAL A 116 -12.45 2.39 2.45
N LEU A 117 -12.19 3.12 1.36
CA LEU A 117 -13.09 4.19 0.90
C LEU A 117 -14.48 3.65 0.52
N SER A 118 -14.55 2.50 -0.18
CA SER A 118 -15.83 1.87 -0.53
C SER A 118 -16.60 1.41 0.71
N CYS A 119 -15.89 0.88 1.71
CA CYS A 119 -16.47 0.45 2.98
C CYS A 119 -16.99 1.64 3.78
N HIS A 120 -16.18 2.68 3.91
CA HIS A 120 -16.56 3.93 4.55
C HIS A 120 -17.80 4.55 3.88
N ALA A 121 -17.84 4.60 2.55
CA ALA A 121 -18.97 5.11 1.78
C ALA A 121 -20.25 4.28 1.99
N ALA A 122 -20.11 2.95 2.05
CA ALA A 122 -21.24 2.04 2.23
C ALA A 122 -21.88 2.15 3.63
N HIS A 123 -21.10 2.53 4.64
CA HIS A 123 -21.55 2.70 6.02
C HIS A 123 -22.12 4.09 6.35
N GLN A 124 -22.09 5.05 5.43
CA GLN A 124 -22.66 6.38 5.70
C GLN A 124 -24.19 6.36 5.76
N LEU A 125 -24.76 7.17 6.67
CA LEU A 125 -26.19 7.41 6.75
C LEU A 125 -26.63 8.38 5.65
N ARG A 126 -27.33 7.88 4.64
CA ARG A 126 -27.70 8.66 3.43
C ARG A 126 -29.04 9.37 3.52
N THR A 127 -29.70 9.32 4.68
CA THR A 127 -30.90 10.13 4.96
C THR A 127 -30.55 11.58 5.31
N GLU A 128 -29.29 11.84 5.65
CA GLU A 128 -28.76 13.17 5.95
C GLU A 128 -27.87 13.65 4.79
N GLU A 129 -27.95 14.94 4.48
CA GLU A 129 -27.18 15.54 3.37
C GLU A 129 -25.67 15.33 3.54
N ALA A 130 -25.16 15.46 4.77
CA ALA A 130 -23.75 15.26 5.06
C ALA A 130 -23.28 13.83 4.76
N GLY A 131 -24.00 12.82 5.24
CA GLY A 131 -23.67 11.42 4.97
C GLY A 131 -23.84 11.04 3.50
N LEU A 132 -24.83 11.62 2.81
CA LEU A 132 -24.99 11.46 1.36
C LEU A 132 -23.79 12.02 0.58
N LYS A 133 -23.34 13.24 0.90
CA LYS A 133 -22.16 13.85 0.28
C LYS A 133 -20.89 13.05 0.55
N THR A 134 -20.67 12.63 1.79
CA THR A 134 -19.52 11.80 2.17
C THR A 134 -19.51 10.47 1.43
N ALA A 135 -20.66 9.79 1.32
CA ALA A 135 -20.78 8.55 0.56
C ALA A 135 -20.45 8.77 -0.93
N TYR A 136 -21.01 9.82 -1.54
CA TYR A 136 -20.77 10.17 -2.93
C TYR A 136 -19.29 10.38 -3.23
N HIS A 137 -18.61 11.25 -2.47
CA HIS A 137 -17.19 11.53 -2.67
C HIS A 137 -16.31 10.31 -2.41
N SER A 138 -16.64 9.50 -1.39
CA SER A 138 -15.86 8.31 -1.06
C SER A 138 -15.99 7.22 -2.12
N PHE A 139 -17.19 6.99 -2.68
CA PHE A 139 -17.36 6.08 -3.82
C PHE A 139 -16.67 6.58 -5.08
N GLN A 140 -16.75 7.88 -5.36
CA GLN A 140 -16.08 8.48 -6.51
C GLN A 140 -14.55 8.32 -6.42
N ALA A 141 -13.97 8.58 -5.24
CA ALA A 141 -12.54 8.38 -4.99
C ALA A 141 -12.14 6.91 -5.10
N SER A 142 -12.92 6.00 -4.50
CA SER A 142 -12.70 4.55 -4.60
C SER A 142 -12.68 4.07 -6.06
N ALA A 143 -13.67 4.49 -6.85
CA ALA A 143 -13.75 4.16 -8.27
C ALA A 143 -12.54 4.71 -9.05
N GLY A 144 -12.17 5.97 -8.83
CA GLY A 144 -11.02 6.59 -9.50
C GLY A 144 -9.70 5.87 -9.20
N MET A 145 -9.51 5.42 -7.96
CA MET A 145 -8.32 4.65 -7.57
C MET A 145 -8.29 3.24 -8.18
N PHE A 146 -9.43 2.56 -8.29
CA PHE A 146 -9.51 1.29 -9.04
C PHE A 146 -9.21 1.48 -10.53
N THR A 147 -9.74 2.54 -11.15
CA THR A 147 -9.40 2.89 -12.53
C THR A 147 -7.92 3.15 -12.69
N TYR A 148 -7.31 3.91 -11.78
CA TYR A 148 -5.87 4.17 -11.79
C TYR A 148 -5.03 2.88 -11.74
N ILE A 149 -5.42 1.91 -10.90
CA ILE A 149 -4.76 0.58 -10.88
C ILE A 149 -4.84 -0.09 -12.25
N ASN A 150 -6.03 -0.12 -12.83
CA ASN A 150 -6.28 -0.73 -14.13
C ASN A 150 -5.40 -0.09 -15.22
N GLU A 151 -5.35 1.24 -15.27
CA GLU A 151 -4.61 1.96 -16.33
C GLU A 151 -3.08 1.88 -16.17
N ASN A 152 -2.56 1.84 -14.92
CA ASN A 152 -1.14 2.05 -14.66
C ASN A 152 -0.38 0.78 -14.22
N PHE A 153 -1.08 -0.27 -13.78
CA PHE A 153 -0.44 -1.46 -13.21
C PHE A 153 -0.77 -2.77 -13.94
N LEU A 154 -1.63 -2.75 -14.97
CA LEU A 154 -1.93 -3.94 -15.80
C LEU A 154 -0.71 -4.41 -16.63
N HIS A 155 0.22 -3.50 -16.92
CA HIS A 155 1.42 -3.75 -17.72
C HIS A 155 2.67 -3.13 -17.07
N ALA A 156 2.72 -3.04 -15.74
CA ALA A 156 3.89 -2.51 -15.05
C ALA A 156 5.16 -3.21 -15.56
N PRO A 157 6.21 -2.46 -15.97
CA PRO A 157 7.40 -3.01 -16.63
C PRO A 157 8.21 -3.96 -15.76
#